data_AF-A0A9X9MEK0-F1
#
_entry.id   AF-A0A9X9MEK0-F1
#
_cell.length_a   1.000
_cell.length_b   1.000
_cell.length_c   1.000
_cell.angle_alpha   90.00
_cell.angle_beta   90.00
_cell.angle_gamma   90.00
#
_symmetry.space_group_name_H-M   'P 1'
#
loop_
_entity.id
_entity.type
_entity.pdbx_description
1 polymer ?
#
loop_
_entity_poly.entity_id
_entity_poly.type
_entity_poly.pdbx_seq_one_letter_code
_entity_poly.pdbx_strand_id
1 'polypeptide(L)'
;MASFGWKRKIGEKVSKVTSQQFEAEAADEKDVVENEEGNWLHSIKRRKEMLSEGCAEKSKQLKDEGASLAENKRYREAIQKWDEALQLTPDDATLYEMKSQ
;
A
#
# COMPACT_ATOMS: atom_id res chain seq x y z
N MET A 1 -3.42 -19.90 34.05
CA MET A 1 -2.80 -19.46 32.77
C MET A 1 -2.84 -20.65 31.83
N ALA A 2 -3.64 -20.61 30.76
CA ALA A 2 -3.76 -21.73 29.82
C ALA A 2 -2.91 -21.44 28.57
N SER A 3 -1.91 -22.28 28.31
CA SER A 3 -1.09 -22.22 27.10
C SER A 3 -1.73 -23.08 26.01
N PHE A 4 -2.12 -22.47 24.90
CA PHE A 4 -2.55 -23.19 23.70
C PHE A 4 -1.32 -23.61 22.89
N GLY A 5 -0.98 -24.89 22.92
CA GLY A 5 0.05 -25.48 22.07
C GLY A 5 -0.54 -25.83 20.71
N TRP A 6 -0.04 -25.21 19.63
CA TRP A 6 -0.36 -25.62 18.27
C TRP A 6 0.18 -27.02 18.00
N LYS A 7 -0.65 -28.03 18.26
CA LYS A 7 -0.33 -29.43 18.00
C LYS A 7 -0.38 -29.65 16.49
N ARG A 8 0.75 -29.49 15.81
CA ARG A 8 0.89 -29.84 14.39
C ARG A 8 0.79 -31.36 14.25
N LYS A 9 -0.35 -31.85 13.75
CA LYS A 9 -0.49 -33.20 13.17
C LYS A 9 0.21 -33.21 11.81
N ILE A 10 1.54 -33.25 11.81
CA ILE A 10 2.31 -33.55 10.61
C ILE A 10 2.54 -35.06 10.63
N GLY A 11 2.03 -35.78 9.65
CA GLY A 11 2.42 -37.17 9.44
C GLY A 11 1.32 -38.17 9.13
N GLU A 12 0.09 -37.75 8.86
CA GLU A 12 -0.90 -38.66 8.26
C GLU A 12 -1.25 -38.12 6.88
N LYS A 13 -0.62 -38.71 5.85
CA LYS A 13 -0.96 -38.62 4.42
C LYS A 13 -0.91 -37.21 3.79
N VAL A 14 0.28 -36.60 3.79
CA VAL A 14 0.73 -35.91 2.57
C VAL A 14 1.41 -36.98 1.73
N SER A 15 0.78 -37.38 0.63
CA SER A 15 1.32 -38.39 -0.27
C SER A 15 2.72 -37.95 -0.73
N LYS A 16 3.75 -38.78 -0.52
CA LYS A 16 5.10 -38.51 -1.06
C LYS A 16 5.06 -38.19 -2.56
N VAL A 17 4.08 -38.74 -3.27
CA VAL A 17 3.79 -38.45 -4.67
C VAL A 17 3.45 -36.98 -4.89
N THR A 18 2.56 -36.35 -4.10
CA THR A 18 2.20 -34.94 -4.30
C THR A 18 3.34 -33.98 -3.94
N SER A 19 4.18 -34.35 -2.97
CA SER A 19 5.40 -33.58 -2.66
C SER A 19 6.47 -33.72 -3.74
N GLN A 20 6.66 -34.92 -4.30
CA GLN A 20 7.60 -35.15 -5.40
C GLN A 20 7.11 -34.52 -6.71
N GLN A 21 5.80 -34.43 -6.92
CA GLN A 21 5.22 -33.79 -8.12
C GLN A 21 5.47 -32.28 -8.11
N PHE A 22 5.38 -31.64 -6.94
CA PHE A 22 5.77 -30.23 -6.79
C PHE A 22 7.28 -30.01 -6.95
N GLU A 23 8.12 -30.94 -6.47
CA GLU A 23 9.58 -30.85 -6.66
C GLU A 23 10.02 -31.07 -8.12
N ALA A 24 9.38 -31.99 -8.84
CA ALA A 24 9.69 -32.27 -10.24
C ALA A 24 9.23 -31.16 -11.19
N GLU A 25 8.07 -30.55 -10.91
CA GLU A 25 7.53 -29.42 -11.68
C GLU A 25 8.29 -28.10 -11.43
N ALA A 26 9.00 -27.99 -10.30
CA ALA A 26 9.87 -26.86 -10.00
C ALA A 26 11.28 -26.96 -10.63
N ALA A 27 11.66 -28.12 -11.18
CA ALA A 27 12.99 -28.37 -11.71
C ALA A 27 13.12 -28.12 -13.23
N ASP A 28 12.00 -28.04 -13.96
CA ASP A 28 11.96 -27.92 -15.43
C ASP A 28 11.54 -26.51 -15.93
N GLU A 29 11.57 -25.51 -15.05
CA GLU A 29 11.42 -24.09 -15.42
C GLU A 29 12.71 -23.34 -15.05
N LYS A 30 13.85 -23.97 -15.36
CA LYS A 30 15.19 -23.43 -15.12
C LYS A 30 15.95 -23.17 -16.42
N ASP A 31 15.29 -22.61 -17.41
CA ASP A 31 15.96 -21.94 -18.52
C ASP A 31 15.07 -20.81 -19.02
N VAL A 32 15.60 -19.57 -18.98
CA VAL A 32 14.99 -18.30 -19.44
C VAL A 32 14.16 -17.49 -18.41
N VAL A 33 14.71 -17.18 -17.22
CA VAL A 33 14.29 -15.94 -16.49
C VAL A 33 15.49 -15.32 -15.77
N GLU A 34 16.48 -14.85 -16.51
CA GLU A 34 17.48 -13.88 -15.99
C GLU A 34 17.34 -12.55 -16.75
N ASN A 35 16.17 -11.90 -16.66
CA ASN A 35 16.06 -10.46 -16.92
C ASN A 35 14.75 -9.79 -16.44
N GLU A 36 13.74 -10.55 -15.98
CA GLU A 36 12.42 -9.97 -15.65
C GLU A 36 12.17 -9.75 -14.15
N GLU A 37 13.09 -10.18 -13.26
CA GLU A 37 12.94 -9.97 -11.81
C GLU A 37 13.13 -8.48 -11.42
N GLY A 38 13.99 -7.75 -12.13
CA GLY A 38 14.11 -6.30 -11.99
C GLY A 38 12.91 -5.53 -12.54
N ASN A 39 12.20 -6.11 -13.52
CA ASN A 39 11.05 -5.49 -14.18
C ASN A 39 9.79 -5.54 -13.30
N TRP A 40 9.58 -6.60 -12.52
CA TRP A 40 8.45 -6.68 -11.58
C TRP A 40 8.56 -5.68 -10.43
N LEU A 41 9.75 -5.54 -9.84
CA LEU A 41 10.00 -4.54 -8.80
C LEU A 41 9.83 -3.11 -9.35
N HIS A 42 10.31 -2.84 -10.56
CA HIS A 42 10.11 -1.54 -11.20
C HIS A 42 8.65 -1.30 -11.61
N SER A 43 7.93 -2.32 -12.06
CA SER A 43 6.51 -2.24 -12.44
C SER A 43 5.58 -2.08 -11.23
N ILE A 44 5.92 -2.70 -10.10
CA ILE A 44 5.22 -2.51 -8.82
C ILE A 44 5.54 -1.14 -8.24
N LYS A 45 6.81 -0.72 -8.30
CA LYS A 45 7.24 0.62 -7.87
C LYS A 45 6.57 1.71 -8.70
N ARG A 46 6.54 1.57 -10.02
CA ARG A 46 5.84 2.49 -10.94
C ARG A 46 4.33 2.50 -10.71
N ARG A 47 3.70 1.35 -10.43
CA ARG A 47 2.27 1.33 -10.05
C ARG A 47 2.01 2.04 -8.72
N LYS A 48 2.87 1.83 -7.73
CA LYS A 48 2.78 2.50 -6.42
C LYS A 48 3.06 4.00 -6.55
N GLU A 49 4.00 4.37 -7.40
CA GLU A 49 4.38 5.75 -7.72
C GLU A 49 3.26 6.46 -8.49
N MET A 50 2.63 5.82 -9.49
CA MET A 50 1.43 6.36 -10.17
C MET A 50 0.24 6.55 -9.22
N LEU A 51 0.01 5.60 -8.31
CA LEU A 51 -1.02 5.75 -7.28
C LEU A 51 -0.67 6.89 -6.30
N SER A 52 0.62 7.10 -6.03
CA SER A 52 1.12 8.17 -5.17
C SER A 52 1.07 9.54 -5.85
N GLU A 53 1.34 9.62 -7.16
CA GLU A 53 1.25 10.83 -7.98
C GLU A 53 -0.19 11.36 -7.99
N GLY A 54 -1.17 10.48 -8.21
CA GLY A 54 -2.59 10.86 -8.15
C GLY A 54 -3.06 11.26 -6.75
N CYS A 55 -2.48 10.67 -5.68
CA CYS A 55 -2.79 11.09 -4.30
C CYS A 55 -2.21 12.47 -3.98
N ALA A 56 -1.01 12.78 -4.48
CA ALA A 56 -0.37 14.08 -4.30
C ALA A 56 -1.12 15.21 -5.02
N GLU A 57 -1.57 14.98 -6.25
CA GLU A 57 -2.38 15.96 -6.99
C GLU A 57 -3.74 16.20 -6.31
N LYS A 58 -4.42 15.13 -5.90
CA LYS A 58 -5.71 15.24 -5.18
C LYS A 58 -5.56 15.95 -3.83
N SER A 59 -4.48 15.68 -3.10
CA SER A 59 -4.19 16.38 -1.84
C SER A 59 -3.99 17.89 -2.07
N LYS A 60 -3.25 18.28 -3.11
CA LYS A 60 -3.09 19.69 -3.48
C LYS A 60 -4.43 20.37 -3.79
N GLN A 61 -5.30 19.71 -4.56
CA GLN A 61 -6.64 20.23 -4.85
C GLN A 61 -7.48 20.42 -3.58
N LEU A 62 -7.50 19.41 -2.70
CA LEU A 62 -8.21 19.49 -1.42
C LEU A 62 -7.66 20.59 -0.51
N LYS A 63 -6.35 20.82 -0.55
CA LYS A 63 -5.71 21.93 0.18
C LYS A 63 -6.21 23.29 -0.30
N ASP A 64 -6.22 23.50 -1.61
CA ASP A 64 -6.66 24.76 -2.24
C ASP A 64 -8.16 25.00 -2.03
N GLU A 65 -8.98 23.94 -2.09
CA GLU A 65 -10.39 23.98 -1.72
C GLU A 65 -10.58 24.36 -0.25
N GLY A 66 -9.82 23.75 0.65
CA GLY A 66 -9.86 24.07 2.08
C GLY A 66 -9.44 25.52 2.36
N ALA A 67 -8.41 26.02 1.67
CA ALA A 67 -8.00 27.42 1.72
C ALA A 67 -9.13 28.36 1.30
N SER A 68 -9.75 28.07 0.15
CA SER A 68 -10.89 28.83 -0.38
C SER A 68 -12.08 28.81 0.58
N LEU A 69 -12.35 27.70 1.27
CA LEU A 69 -13.41 27.60 2.28
C LEU A 69 -13.07 28.40 3.54
N ALA A 70 -11.81 28.44 3.97
CA ALA A 70 -11.36 29.26 5.09
C ALA A 70 -11.52 30.75 4.81
N GLU A 71 -11.17 31.20 3.59
CA GLU A 71 -11.41 32.59 3.13
C GLU A 71 -12.90 32.96 3.15
N ASN A 72 -13.77 32.00 2.81
CA ASN A 72 -15.22 32.13 2.89
C ASN A 72 -15.78 32.03 4.33
N LYS A 73 -14.92 32.02 5.36
CA LYS A 73 -15.27 31.88 6.79
C LYS A 73 -15.95 30.55 7.15
N ARG A 74 -15.87 29.54 6.26
CA ARG A 74 -16.42 28.19 6.47
C ARG A 74 -15.34 27.26 7.06
N TYR A 75 -14.83 27.62 8.22
CA TYR A 75 -13.69 26.93 8.84
C TYR A 75 -13.93 25.44 9.12
N ARG A 76 -15.16 25.05 9.47
CA ARG A 76 -15.48 23.63 9.74
C ARG A 76 -15.29 22.75 8.51
N GLU A 77 -15.68 23.25 7.34
CA GLU A 77 -15.55 22.50 6.09
C GLU A 77 -14.11 22.55 5.58
N ALA A 78 -13.42 23.67 5.77
CA ALA A 78 -11.99 23.78 5.49
C ALA A 78 -11.19 22.70 6.24
N ILE A 79 -11.44 22.54 7.55
CA ILE A 79 -10.79 21.51 8.37
C ILE A 79 -11.09 20.11 7.85
N GLN A 80 -12.33 19.82 7.44
CA GLN A 80 -12.68 18.52 6.85
C GLN A 80 -11.89 18.24 5.56
N LYS A 81 -11.77 19.24 4.68
CA LYS A 81 -10.99 19.13 3.43
C LYS A 81 -9.50 18.93 3.69
N TRP A 82 -8.95 19.64 4.68
CA TRP A 82 -7.56 19.44 5.10
C TRP A 82 -7.33 18.07 5.74
N ASP A 83 -8.30 17.52 6.48
CA ASP A 83 -8.22 16.16 7.03
C ASP A 83 -8.24 15.09 5.94
N GLU A 84 -9.05 15.26 4.90
CA GLU A 84 -9.03 14.38 3.72
C GLU A 84 -7.67 14.48 2.98
N ALA A 85 -7.13 15.69 2.85
CA ALA A 85 -5.81 15.90 2.25
C ALA A 85 -4.70 15.22 3.07
N LEU A 86 -4.74 15.30 4.40
CA LEU A 86 -3.79 14.64 5.30
C LEU A 86 -3.87 13.10 5.25
N GLN A 87 -5.05 12.52 4.98
CA GLN A 87 -5.17 11.07 4.77
C GLN A 87 -4.45 10.62 3.48
N LEU A 88 -4.44 11.46 2.44
CA LEU A 88 -3.75 11.19 1.19
C LEU A 88 -2.24 11.47 1.29
N THR A 89 -1.88 12.56 1.97
CA THR A 89 -0.49 12.99 2.17
C THR A 89 -0.24 13.35 3.64
N PRO A 90 0.07 12.35 4.48
CA PRO A 90 0.32 12.59 5.91
C PRO A 90 1.61 13.39 6.17
N ASP A 91 2.49 13.52 5.18
CA ASP A 91 3.79 14.19 5.25
C ASP A 91 3.75 15.68 4.84
N ASP A 92 2.59 16.23 4.45
CA ASP A 92 2.50 17.64 4.05
C ASP A 92 2.39 18.55 5.29
N ALA A 93 3.52 19.15 5.67
CA ALA A 93 3.63 20.11 6.77
C ALA A 93 2.71 21.34 6.61
N THR A 94 2.41 21.75 5.38
CA THR A 94 1.62 22.96 5.12
C THR A 94 0.17 22.80 5.58
N LEU A 95 -0.40 21.59 5.47
CA LEU A 95 -1.76 21.30 5.93
C LEU A 95 -1.90 21.42 7.45
N TYR A 96 -0.86 21.02 8.21
CA TYR A 96 -0.86 21.16 9.67
C TYR A 96 -0.79 22.62 10.10
N GLU A 97 0.01 23.44 9.40
CA GLU A 97 0.07 24.88 9.67
C GLU A 97 -1.29 25.54 9.41
N MET A 98 -1.90 25.29 8.25
CA MET A 98 -3.21 25.86 7.88
C MET A 98 -4.30 25.47 8.87
N LYS A 99 -4.30 24.22 9.36
CA LYS A 99 -5.26 23.74 10.35
C LYS A 99 -5.06 24.36 11.74
N SER A 100 -3.86 24.83 12.07
CA SER A 100 -3.53 25.43 13.37
C SER A 100 -3.88 26.92 13.49
N GLN A 101 -4.12 27.59 12.36
CA GLN A 101 -4.49 29.01 12.28
C GLN A 101 -5.95 29.25 12.64
#